data_AF-A0A699YVM4-F1
#
_entry.id   AF-A0A699YVM4-F1
#
_cell.length_a   1.000
_cell.length_b   1.000
_cell.length_c   1.000
_cell.angle_alpha   90.00
_cell.angle_beta   90.00
_cell.angle_gamma   90.00
#
_symmetry.space_group_name_H-M   'P 1'
#
loop_
_entity.id
_entity.type
_entity.pdbx_description
1 polymer ?
#
loop_
_entity_poly.entity_id
_entity_poly.type
_entity_poly.pdbx_seq_one_letter_code
_entity_poly.pdbx_strand_id
1 'polypeptide(L)'
;MQTYRLYTWQDRLPIAAILEQSSTRFYNVTGILVAITMFANQADMMKEAEQGTRTFDMLLLDPVNFVTLASMGTLQDLTALVTADNTLQWEDVQ
;
A
#
# COMPACT_ATOMS: atom_id res chain seq x y z
N MET A 1 -4.50 4.92 -18.81
CA MET A 1 -4.94 5.25 -17.44
C MET A 1 -4.31 4.24 -16.50
N GLN A 2 -3.52 4.69 -15.52
CA GLN A 2 -2.81 3.81 -14.59
C GLN A 2 -3.63 3.63 -13.31
N THR A 3 -3.73 2.40 -12.82
CA THR A 3 -4.50 2.05 -11.61
C THR A 3 -3.65 1.22 -10.68
N TYR A 4 -3.56 1.63 -9.41
CA TYR A 4 -2.95 0.84 -8.34
C TYR A 4 -4.01 0.29 -7.40
N ARG A 5 -3.74 -0.86 -6.77
CA ARG A 5 -4.63 -1.46 -5.77
C ARG A 5 -4.05 -1.34 -4.36
N LEU A 6 -4.85 -0.76 -3.46
CA LEU A 6 -4.58 -0.74 -2.03
C LEU A 6 -5.40 -1.84 -1.35
N TYR A 7 -4.72 -2.78 -0.69
CA TYR A 7 -5.36 -3.91 -0.04
C TYR A 7 -5.49 -3.69 1.47
N THR A 8 -6.66 -3.99 2.02
CA THR A 8 -6.98 -3.89 3.45
C THR A 8 -8.00 -4.95 3.87
N TRP A 9 -8.49 -4.94 5.12
CA TRP A 9 -9.46 -5.91 5.65
C TRP A 9 -10.66 -5.24 6.34
N GLN A 10 -11.76 -5.98 6.52
CA GLN A 10 -13.03 -5.44 7.02
C GLN A 10 -12.95 -4.72 8.38
N ASP A 11 -12.13 -5.17 9.32
CA ASP A 11 -12.02 -4.48 10.62
C ASP A 11 -11.40 -3.08 10.52
N ARG A 12 -10.86 -2.71 9.35
CA ARG A 12 -10.35 -1.37 9.02
C ARG A 12 -11.35 -0.53 8.23
N LEU A 13 -12.63 -0.90 8.19
CA LEU A 13 -13.71 -0.15 7.51
C LEU A 13 -13.68 1.37 7.78
N PRO A 14 -13.50 1.87 9.03
CA PRO A 14 -13.41 3.31 9.27
C PRO A 14 -12.24 3.98 8.54
N ILE A 15 -11.11 3.27 8.39
CA ILE A 15 -9.93 3.75 7.65
C ILE A 15 -10.15 3.63 6.15
N ALA A 16 -10.89 2.62 5.67
CA ALA A 16 -11.21 2.45 4.25
C ALA A 16 -11.93 3.69 3.66
N ALA A 17 -12.90 4.26 4.38
CA ALA A 17 -13.59 5.48 3.95
C ALA A 17 -12.65 6.70 3.82
N ILE A 18 -11.68 6.84 4.74
CA ILE A 18 -10.66 7.91 4.68
C ILE A 18 -9.73 7.69 3.48
N LEU A 19 -9.38 6.42 3.22
CA LEU A 19 -8.55 6.04 2.07
C LEU A 19 -9.27 6.30 0.75
N GLU A 20 -10.59 6.08 0.65
CA GLU A 20 -11.39 6.40 -0.54
C GLU A 20 -11.37 7.91 -0.84
N GLN A 21 -11.54 8.75 0.18
CA GLN A 21 -11.48 10.20 0.02
C GLN A 21 -10.08 10.65 -0.41
N SER A 22 -9.05 10.09 0.22
CA SER A 22 -7.65 10.38 -0.12
C SER A 22 -7.31 9.94 -1.54
N SER A 23 -7.79 8.76 -1.96
CA SER A 23 -7.62 8.21 -3.31
C SER A 23 -8.29 9.10 -4.36
N THR A 24 -9.47 9.63 -4.07
CA THR A 24 -10.17 10.58 -4.96
C THR A 24 -9.37 11.87 -5.13
N ARG A 25 -8.83 12.43 -4.04
CA ARG A 25 -7.98 13.63 -4.10
C ARG A 25 -6.69 13.37 -4.88
N PHE A 26 -6.05 12.22 -4.64
CA PHE A 26 -4.85 11.81 -5.37
C PHE A 26 -5.11 11.66 -6.88
N TYR A 27 -6.24 11.05 -7.26
CA TYR A 27 -6.67 10.95 -8.66
C TYR A 27 -6.87 12.33 -9.30
N ASN A 28 -7.52 13.26 -8.61
CA ASN A 28 -7.76 14.60 -9.15
C ASN A 28 -6.47 15.38 -9.43
N VAL A 29 -5.38 15.11 -8.70
CA VAL A 29 -4.08 15.77 -8.89
C VAL A 29 -3.23 15.05 -9.94
N THR A 30 -3.21 13.72 -9.92
CA THR A 30 -2.24 12.92 -10.70
C THR A 30 -2.83 12.24 -11.92
N GLY A 31 -4.16 12.10 -11.99
CA GLY A 31 -4.85 11.25 -12.95
C GLY A 31 -4.70 9.74 -12.71
N ILE A 32 -4.05 9.33 -11.61
CA ILE A 32 -3.82 7.93 -11.24
C ILE A 32 -4.92 7.45 -10.30
N LEU A 33 -5.56 6.33 -10.64
CA LEU A 33 -6.63 5.74 -9.82
C LEU A 33 -6.03 4.82 -8.76
N VAL A 34 -6.49 4.95 -7.51
CA VAL A 34 -6.21 3.97 -6.44
C VAL A 34 -7.50 3.26 -6.08
N ALA A 35 -7.58 1.96 -6.36
CA ALA A 35 -8.72 1.12 -6.07
C ALA A 35 -8.50 0.34 -4.76
N ILE A 36 -9.44 0.45 -3.83
CA ILE A 36 -9.32 -0.24 -2.53
C ILE A 36 -9.95 -1.63 -2.65
N THR A 37 -9.19 -2.66 -2.30
CA THR A 37 -9.64 -4.05 -2.28
C THR A 37 -9.68 -4.54 -0.83
N MET A 38 -10.82 -5.09 -0.42
CA MET A 38 -11.04 -5.53 0.95
C MET A 38 -11.03 -7.05 1.07
N PHE A 39 -10.22 -7.56 1.98
CA PHE A 39 -10.26 -8.93 2.48
C PHE A 39 -11.28 -9.07 3.61
N ALA A 40 -11.80 -10.29 3.79
CA ALA A 40 -12.74 -10.59 4.87
C ALA A 40 -12.11 -10.35 6.26
N ASN A 41 -10.85 -10.75 6.43
CA ASN A 41 -10.10 -10.57 7.66
C ASN A 41 -8.60 -10.42 7.34
N GLN A 42 -7.82 -10.03 8.35
CA GLN A 42 -6.38 -9.82 8.20
C GLN A 42 -5.61 -11.11 7.91
N ALA A 43 -6.02 -12.24 8.50
CA ALA A 43 -5.32 -13.51 8.35
C ALA A 43 -5.32 -14.00 6.90
N ASP A 44 -6.44 -13.84 6.19
CA ASP A 44 -6.54 -14.19 4.77
C ASP A 44 -5.64 -13.32 3.90
N MET A 45 -5.58 -12.02 4.18
CA MET A 45 -4.69 -11.09 3.47
C MET A 45 -3.21 -11.45 3.69
N MET A 46 -2.82 -11.72 4.95
CA MET A 46 -1.45 -12.10 5.29
C MET A 46 -1.06 -13.42 4.66
N LYS A 47 -1.95 -14.41 4.65
CA LYS A 47 -1.70 -15.70 3.99
C LYS A 47 -1.42 -15.52 2.49
N GLU A 48 -2.18 -14.70 1.79
CA GLU A 48 -1.92 -14.43 0.37
C GLU A 48 -0.60 -13.66 0.16
N ALA A 49 -0.27 -12.70 1.03
CA ALA A 49 0.97 -11.92 0.96
C ALA A 49 2.21 -12.78 1.24
N GLU A 50 2.16 -13.65 2.25
CA GLU A 50 3.27 -14.55 2.61
C GLU A 50 3.53 -15.63 1.56
N GLN A 51 2.46 -16.15 0.95
CA GLN A 51 2.58 -17.22 -0.05
C GLN A 51 2.94 -16.70 -1.45
N GLY A 52 2.91 -15.38 -1.66
CA GLY A 52 3.13 -14.76 -2.98
C GLY A 52 2.12 -15.21 -4.03
N THR A 53 0.93 -15.67 -3.61
CA THR A 53 -0.13 -16.17 -4.49
C THR A 53 -0.82 -15.04 -5.26
N ARG A 54 -0.57 -13.79 -4.87
CA ARG A 54 -1.05 -12.57 -5.50
C ARG A 54 0.07 -11.52 -5.53
N THR A 55 0.10 -10.73 -6.59
CA THR A 55 0.90 -9.50 -6.65
C THR A 55 0.12 -8.36 -5.98
N PHE A 56 0.73 -7.73 -4.99
CA PHE A 56 0.16 -6.60 -4.26
C PHE A 56 0.88 -5.32 -4.68
N ASP A 57 0.13 -4.29 -5.11
CA ASP A 57 0.72 -2.98 -5.37
C ASP A 57 1.01 -2.24 -4.04
N MET A 58 0.02 -2.22 -3.14
CA MET A 58 0.13 -1.61 -1.81
C MET A 58 -0.67 -2.40 -0.76
N LEU A 59 -0.08 -2.66 0.40
CA LEU A 59 -0.74 -3.30 1.54
C LEU A 59 -0.88 -2.31 2.69
N LEU A 60 -2.08 -2.16 3.25
CA LEU A 60 -2.22 -1.61 4.59
C LEU A 60 -1.87 -2.72 5.58
N LEU A 61 -0.90 -2.48 6.46
CA LEU A 61 -0.45 -3.46 7.46
C LEU A 61 -0.43 -2.84 8.85
N ASP A 62 -0.57 -3.66 9.88
CA ASP A 62 -0.15 -3.25 11.22
C ASP A 62 1.38 -3.40 11.37
N PRO A 63 1.99 -2.80 12.41
CA PRO A 63 3.44 -2.85 12.58
C PRO A 63 4.03 -4.25 12.72
N VAL A 64 3.29 -5.19 13.33
CA VAL A 64 3.78 -6.56 13.56
C VAL A 64 3.87 -7.30 12.23
N ASN A 65 2.80 -7.24 11.45
CA ASN A 65 2.72 -7.86 10.13
C ASN A 65 3.65 -7.20 9.11
N PHE A 66 3.90 -5.89 9.22
CA PHE A 66 4.93 -5.21 8.45
C PHE A 66 6.32 -5.81 8.70
N VAL A 67 6.72 -5.99 9.97
CA VAL A 67 8.02 -6.59 10.30
C VAL A 67 8.12 -8.02 9.78
N THR A 68 7.05 -8.81 9.89
CA THR A 68 7.00 -10.17 9.34
C THR A 68 7.28 -10.18 7.84
N LEU A 69 6.50 -9.44 7.05
CA LEU A 69 6.65 -9.42 5.58
C LEU A 69 7.99 -8.80 5.15
N ALA A 70 8.45 -7.75 5.83
CA ALA A 70 9.77 -7.15 5.56
C ALA A 70 10.90 -8.18 5.79
N SER A 71 10.85 -8.95 6.88
CA SER A 71 11.86 -9.97 7.19
C SER A 71 11.89 -11.14 6.20
N MET A 72 10.76 -11.39 5.52
CA MET A 72 10.65 -12.38 4.46
C MET A 72 11.13 -11.85 3.10
N GLY A 73 11.46 -10.56 2.99
CA GLY A 73 11.84 -9.92 1.72
C GLY A 73 10.68 -9.80 0.73
N THR A 74 9.43 -9.86 1.21
CA THR A 74 8.23 -9.76 0.36
C THR A 74 7.80 -8.31 0.11
N LEU A 75 8.34 -7.36 0.88
CA LEU A 75 8.12 -5.92 0.70
C LEU A 75 9.26 -5.30 -0.10
N GLN A 76 8.90 -4.40 -1.02
CA GLN A 76 9.88 -3.58 -1.72
C GLN A 76 10.47 -2.52 -0.78
N ASP A 77 11.80 -2.40 -0.77
CA ASP A 77 12.48 -1.31 -0.07
C ASP A 77 12.27 0.01 -0.82
N LEU A 78 11.52 0.93 -0.20
CA LEU A 78 11.23 2.24 -0.78
C LEU A 78 12.44 3.18 -0.72
N THR A 79 13.42 2.96 0.17
CA THR A 79 14.62 3.80 0.25
C THR A 79 15.52 3.60 -0.98
N ALA A 80 15.56 2.39 -1.51
CA ALA A 80 16.27 2.08 -2.75
C ALA A 80 15.70 2.82 -3.97
N LEU A 81 14.39 3.10 -3.98
CA LEU A 81 13.73 3.87 -5.05
C LEU A 81 14.06 5.36 -5.01
N VAL A 82 14.19 5.94 -3.80
CA VAL A 82 14.57 7.36 -3.62
C VAL A 82 16.03 7.61 -4.01
N THR A 83 16.91 6.64 -3.82
CA THR A 83 18.33 6.79 -4.20
C THR A 83 18.61 6.57 -5.69
N ALA A 84 17.68 5.97 -6.44
CA ALA A 84 17.87 5.67 -7.86
C ALA A 84 17.52 6.85 -8.79
N ASP A 85 16.67 7.78 -8.33
CA ASP A 85 16.34 9.03 -9.02
C ASP A 85 16.60 10.19 -8.05
N ASN A 86 17.69 10.93 -8.28
CA ASN A 86 18.21 12.02 -7.44
C ASN A 86 17.30 13.28 -7.39
N THR A 87 15.97 13.14 -7.42
CA THR A 87 14.99 14.22 -7.61
C THR A 87 14.03 14.43 -6.44
N LEU A 88 14.09 13.63 -5.38
CA LEU A 88 13.32 13.89 -4.16
C LEU A 88 14.24 13.90 -2.93
N GLN A 89 14.76 15.08 -2.61
CA GLN A 89 15.28 15.33 -1.28
C GLN A 89 14.08 15.61 -0.37
N TRP A 90 13.87 14.75 0.62
CA TRP A 90 12.77 14.85 1.60
C TRP A 90 12.73 16.20 2.34
N GLU A 91 13.78 17.01 2.23
CA GLU A 91 13.89 18.36 2.77
C GLU A 91 13.05 19.42 2.01
N ASP A 92 12.63 19.14 0.76
CA ASP A 92 11.84 20.06 -0.07
C ASP A 92 10.32 19.93 0.13
N VAL A 93 9.86 18.98 0.94
CA VAL A 93 8.44 18.79 1.28
C VAL A 93 8.17 19.41 2.66
N GLN A 94 8.11 20.74 2.71
CA GLN A 94 7.61 21.52 3.87
C GLN A 94 6.17 21.97 3.67
#